data_AF-A0A229SLV0-F1
#
_entry.id   AF-A0A229SLV0-F1
#
_cell.length_a   1.000
_cell.length_b   1.000
_cell.length_c   1.000
_cell.angle_alpha   90.00
_cell.angle_beta   90.00
_cell.angle_gamma   90.00
#
_symmetry.space_group_name_H-M   'P 1'
#
loop_
_entity.id
_entity.type
_entity.pdbx_description
1 polymer ?
#
loop_
_entity_poly.entity_id
_entity_poly.type
_entity_poly.pdbx_seq_one_letter_code
_entity_poly.pdbx_strand_id
1 'polypeptide(L)'
;MAAAIAKRRERMFYLNADALGGVETYLATTLRAAIRQAQRAGRYDRLRGKRIVTQISPGRQRRVFWRDARGTKADTPINAIDAGERRRLFIEADGGLEPLHLWLTEGGMPMSYQSWEKVFSAANDRCARFGKPTQMSPTRAADPDSL
;
A
#
# COMPACT_ATOMS: atom_id res chain seq x y z
N MET A 1 -1.04 31.40 -16.78
CA MET A 1 -1.52 30.00 -16.84
C MET A 1 -0.38 29.11 -16.33
N ALA A 2 -0.41 28.72 -15.05
CA ALA A 2 0.70 28.02 -14.40
C ALA A 2 0.69 26.54 -14.82
N ALA A 3 1.77 26.08 -15.46
CA ALA A 3 1.95 24.68 -15.82
C ALA A 3 2.21 23.85 -14.56
N ALA A 4 1.32 22.91 -14.25
CA ALA A 4 1.49 21.95 -13.17
C ALA A 4 2.64 20.98 -13.50
N ILE A 5 3.75 21.08 -12.77
CA ILE A 5 4.90 20.19 -12.93
C ILE A 5 4.58 18.85 -12.26
N ALA A 6 4.02 17.90 -13.02
CA ALA A 6 3.85 16.52 -12.57
C ALA A 6 5.09 15.69 -12.93
N LYS A 7 6.19 15.81 -12.18
CA LYS A 7 7.36 14.92 -12.36
C LYS A 7 7.16 13.60 -11.61
N ARG A 8 6.31 12.71 -12.13
CA ARG A 8 6.21 11.32 -11.65
C ARG A 8 7.09 10.42 -12.52
N ARG A 9 8.41 10.45 -12.29
CA ARG A 9 9.32 9.48 -12.91
C ARG A 9 9.24 8.18 -12.11
N GLU A 10 8.98 7.06 -12.79
CA GLU A 10 9.09 5.73 -12.18
C GLU A 10 10.46 5.60 -11.53
N ARG A 11 10.49 5.19 -10.26
CA ARG A 11 11.71 5.04 -9.47
C ARG A 11 11.93 3.55 -9.25
N MET A 12 13.06 3.04 -9.71
CA MET A 12 13.45 1.66 -9.49
C MET A 12 13.99 1.55 -8.06
N PHE A 13 13.46 0.58 -7.31
CA PHE A 13 13.94 0.27 -5.97
C PHE A 13 14.50 -1.15 -5.99
N TYR A 14 15.68 -1.33 -5.40
CA TYR A 14 16.27 -2.64 -5.16
C TYR A 14 16.01 -3.02 -3.70
N LEU A 15 15.55 -4.25 -3.47
CA LEU A 15 15.34 -4.82 -2.14
C LEU A 15 16.33 -5.96 -1.94
N ASN A 16 16.96 -6.05 -0.76
CA ASN A 16 17.77 -7.21 -0.41
C ASN A 16 16.87 -8.42 -0.12
N ALA A 17 17.42 -9.63 -0.26
CA ALA A 17 16.67 -10.88 -0.08
C ALA A 17 16.05 -10.98 1.33
N ASP A 18 16.74 -10.51 2.38
CA ASP A 18 16.22 -10.57 3.75
C ASP A 18 14.99 -9.67 3.93
N ALA A 19 14.98 -8.47 3.35
CA ALA A 19 13.79 -7.61 3.38
C ALA A 19 12.61 -8.25 2.63
N LEU A 20 12.88 -8.97 1.54
CA LEU A 20 11.85 -9.71 0.82
C LEU A 20 11.26 -10.81 1.70
N GLY A 21 12.09 -11.62 2.37
CA GLY A 21 11.62 -12.64 3.31
C GLY A 21 10.81 -12.06 4.48
N GLY A 22 11.19 -10.89 4.98
CA GLY A 22 10.41 -10.16 5.98
C GLY A 22 9.02 -9.73 5.46
N VAL A 23 8.95 -9.22 4.23
CA VAL A 23 7.69 -8.84 3.58
C VAL A 23 6.81 -10.08 3.34
N GLU A 24 7.37 -11.18 2.86
CA GLU A 24 6.65 -12.45 2.66
C GLU A 24 6.07 -12.99 3.97
N THR A 25 6.85 -12.95 5.05
CA THR A 25 6.38 -13.34 6.39
C THR A 25 5.21 -12.46 6.85
N TYR A 26 5.33 -11.14 6.68
CA TYR A 26 4.25 -10.21 7.01
C TYR A 26 2.98 -10.46 6.18
N LEU A 27 3.13 -10.69 4.87
CA LEU A 27 2.03 -11.04 3.96
C LEU A 27 1.31 -12.31 4.43
N ALA A 28 2.05 -13.36 4.77
CA ALA A 28 1.51 -14.65 5.16
C ALA A 28 0.85 -14.66 6.55
N THR A 29 1.20 -13.73 7.43
CA THR A 29 0.78 -13.73 8.83
C THR A 29 -0.08 -12.52 9.17
N THR A 30 0.54 -11.40 9.50
CA THR A 30 -0.10 -10.19 10.01
C THR A 30 -1.09 -9.60 9.01
N LEU A 31 -0.72 -9.52 7.72
CA LEU A 31 -1.60 -8.98 6.71
C LEU A 31 -2.87 -9.83 6.56
N ARG A 32 -2.70 -11.14 6.43
CA ARG A 32 -3.83 -12.08 6.34
C ARG A 32 -4.74 -12.02 7.57
N ALA A 33 -4.18 -11.88 8.77
CA ALA A 33 -4.98 -11.74 9.98
C ALA A 33 -5.82 -10.44 9.96
N ALA A 34 -5.21 -9.32 9.58
CA ALA A 34 -5.89 -8.02 9.47
C ALA A 34 -6.99 -8.04 8.40
N ILE A 35 -6.73 -8.66 7.24
CA ILE A 35 -7.72 -8.85 6.16
C ILE A 35 -8.92 -9.64 6.65
N ARG A 36 -8.69 -10.82 7.25
CA ARG A 36 -9.77 -11.67 7.77
C ARG A 36 -10.62 -10.95 8.82
N GLN A 37 -10.00 -10.18 9.70
CA GLN A 37 -10.72 -9.40 10.71
C GLN A 37 -11.61 -8.32 10.05
N ALA A 38 -11.11 -7.63 9.03
CA ALA A 38 -11.87 -6.63 8.31
C ALA A 38 -13.01 -7.24 7.48
N GLN A 39 -12.80 -8.40 6.86
CA GLN A 39 -13.83 -9.18 6.17
C GLN A 39 -14.94 -9.60 7.12
N ARG A 40 -14.61 -10.20 8.28
CA ARG A 40 -15.60 -10.58 9.31
C ARG A 40 -16.41 -9.39 9.81
N ALA A 41 -15.80 -8.21 9.87
CA ALA A 41 -16.47 -6.98 10.26
C ALA A 41 -17.28 -6.32 9.11
N GLY A 42 -17.27 -6.89 7.90
CA GLY A 42 -17.95 -6.36 6.70
C GLY A 42 -17.41 -5.00 6.24
N ARG A 43 -16.16 -4.67 6.58
CA ARG A 43 -15.60 -3.34 6.33
C ARG A 43 -15.39 -3.07 4.85
N TYR A 44 -14.91 -4.07 4.11
CA TYR A 44 -14.64 -3.94 2.68
C TYR A 44 -15.93 -3.83 1.86
N ASP A 45 -16.97 -4.57 2.22
CA ASP A 45 -18.26 -4.50 1.54
C ASP A 45 -18.90 -3.12 1.69
N ARG A 46 -18.77 -2.50 2.86
CA ARG A 46 -19.31 -1.15 3.14
C ARG A 46 -18.45 -0.02 2.57
N LEU A 47 -17.23 -0.31 2.10
CA LEU A 47 -16.33 0.72 1.58
C LEU A 47 -16.88 1.32 0.27
N ARG A 48 -17.11 2.63 0.30
CA ARG A 48 -17.58 3.40 -0.87
C ARG A 48 -16.43 3.65 -1.85
N GLY A 49 -16.76 3.66 -3.15
CA GLY A 49 -15.81 3.95 -4.21
C GLY A 49 -14.73 2.87 -4.42
N LYS A 50 -14.91 1.68 -3.85
CA LYS A 50 -14.05 0.52 -4.13
C LYS A 50 -14.15 0.12 -5.61
N ARG A 51 -13.01 -0.29 -6.17
CA ARG A 51 -12.85 -0.79 -7.54
C ARG A 51 -12.33 -2.23 -7.43
N ILE A 52 -13.12 -3.18 -7.91
CA ILE A 52 -12.77 -4.60 -7.91
C ILE A 52 -11.99 -4.88 -9.20
N VAL A 53 -10.70 -5.09 -9.06
CA VAL A 53 -9.78 -5.38 -10.17
C VAL A 53 -10.10 -6.76 -10.72
N THR A 54 -10.35 -6.82 -12.03
CA THR A 54 -10.67 -8.05 -12.74
C THR A 54 -9.50 -8.56 -13.56
N GLN A 55 -8.60 -7.66 -14.00
CA GLN A 55 -7.45 -8.00 -14.82
C GLN A 55 -6.40 -6.89 -14.76
N ILE A 56 -5.13 -7.28 -14.90
CA ILE A 56 -4.02 -6.37 -15.18
C ILE A 56 -3.40 -6.80 -16.50
N SER A 57 -3.30 -5.91 -17.49
CA SER A 57 -2.69 -6.28 -18.77
C SER A 57 -1.18 -6.50 -18.62
N PRO A 58 -0.61 -7.49 -19.36
CA PRO A 58 0.82 -7.65 -19.45
C PRO A 58 1.45 -6.53 -20.30
N GLY A 59 2.79 -6.52 -20.37
CA GLY A 59 3.55 -5.59 -21.21
C GLY A 59 3.96 -4.29 -20.51
N ARG A 60 4.48 -3.34 -21.31
CA ARG A 60 5.06 -2.08 -20.83
C ARG A 60 4.01 -1.02 -20.48
N GLN A 61 2.89 -0.99 -21.20
CA GLN A 61 1.77 -0.08 -20.95
C GLN A 61 0.67 -0.79 -20.16
N ARG A 62 0.98 -1.21 -18.93
CA ARG A 62 0.05 -1.98 -18.09
C ARG A 62 -1.19 -1.16 -17.76
N ARG A 63 -2.35 -1.78 -17.92
CA ARG A 63 -3.67 -1.22 -17.58
C ARG A 63 -4.33 -2.09 -16.53
N VAL A 64 -5.01 -1.47 -15.58
CA VAL A 64 -5.79 -2.14 -14.53
C VAL A 64 -7.25 -2.02 -14.92
N PHE A 65 -7.87 -3.17 -15.20
CA PHE A 65 -9.30 -3.29 -15.47
C PHE A 65 -10.04 -3.57 -14.18
N TRP A 66 -11.16 -2.89 -13.97
CA TRP A 66 -11.92 -2.98 -12.73
C TRP A 66 -13.42 -2.83 -12.96
N ARG A 67 -14.20 -3.28 -11.98
CA ARG A 67 -15.63 -2.98 -11.85
C ARG A 67 -15.95 -2.24 -10.56
N ASP A 68 -16.92 -1.34 -10.59
CA ASP A 68 -17.45 -0.71 -9.38
C ASP A 68 -18.54 -1.56 -8.72
N ALA A 69 -19.11 -1.05 -7.62
CA ALA A 69 -20.20 -1.70 -6.89
C ALA A 69 -21.52 -1.80 -7.70
N ARG A 70 -21.67 -1.05 -8.79
CA ARG A 70 -22.82 -1.15 -9.72
C ARG A 70 -22.55 -2.11 -10.88
N GLY A 71 -21.35 -2.69 -10.95
CA GLY A 71 -20.92 -3.54 -12.06
C GLY A 71 -20.38 -2.78 -13.27
N THR A 72 -20.27 -1.44 -13.19
CA THR A 72 -19.68 -0.63 -14.26
C THR A 72 -18.24 -1.03 -14.46
N LYS A 73 -17.87 -1.40 -15.69
CA LYS A 73 -16.50 -1.77 -16.05
C LYS A 73 -15.76 -0.57 -16.61
N ALA A 74 -14.50 -0.43 -16.22
CA ALA A 74 -13.59 0.57 -16.76
C ALA A 74 -12.14 0.11 -16.55
N ASP A 75 -11.21 0.88 -17.09
CA ASP A 75 -9.80 0.59 -16.95
C ASP A 75 -8.95 1.87 -16.88
N THR A 76 -7.74 1.75 -16.33
CA THR A 76 -6.85 2.89 -16.11
C THR A 76 -5.39 2.46 -16.26
N PRO A 77 -4.53 3.24 -16.94
CA PRO A 77 -3.09 2.96 -16.93
C PRO A 77 -2.56 2.86 -15.50
N ILE A 78 -1.73 1.86 -15.19
CA ILE A 78 -1.23 1.63 -13.82
C ILE A 78 -0.50 2.86 -13.24
N ASN A 79 0.12 3.64 -14.13
CA ASN A 79 0.88 4.86 -13.81
C ASN A 79 -0.01 6.10 -13.63
N ALA A 80 -1.27 6.05 -14.06
CA ALA A 80 -2.24 7.10 -13.84
C ALA A 80 -2.97 6.93 -12.50
N ILE A 81 -2.91 5.75 -11.88
CA ILE A 81 -3.56 5.49 -10.59
C ILE A 81 -2.80 6.22 -9.48
N ASP A 82 -3.49 7.15 -8.82
CA ASP A 82 -2.94 7.95 -7.72
C ASP A 82 -2.90 7.17 -6.38
N ALA A 83 -2.30 7.77 -5.35
CA ALA A 83 -2.16 7.12 -4.03
C ALA A 83 -3.51 6.89 -3.32
N GLY A 84 -4.50 7.76 -3.53
CA GLY A 84 -5.84 7.61 -2.98
C GLY A 84 -6.63 6.51 -3.69
N GLU A 85 -6.54 6.44 -5.01
CA GLU A 85 -7.15 5.41 -5.85
C GLU A 85 -6.55 4.03 -5.56
N ARG A 86 -5.23 3.92 -5.41
CA ARG A 86 -4.55 2.66 -5.04
C ARG A 86 -5.11 2.03 -3.76
N ARG A 87 -5.53 2.85 -2.79
CA ARG A 87 -6.15 2.38 -1.54
C ARG A 87 -7.58 1.87 -1.72
N ARG A 88 -8.20 2.09 -2.88
CA ARG A 88 -9.56 1.64 -3.21
C ARG A 88 -9.58 0.46 -4.19
N LEU A 89 -8.42 -0.11 -4.51
CA LEU A 89 -8.32 -1.29 -5.37
C LEU A 89 -8.44 -2.56 -4.54
N PHE A 90 -9.36 -3.43 -4.94
CA PHE A 90 -9.63 -4.72 -4.29
C PHE A 90 -9.64 -5.84 -5.33
N ILE A 91 -9.44 -7.07 -4.88
CA ILE A 91 -9.70 -8.30 -5.65
C ILE A 91 -10.75 -9.13 -4.93
N GLU A 92 -11.40 -10.01 -5.66
CA GLU A 92 -12.19 -11.08 -5.07
C GLU A 92 -11.30 -12.28 -4.76
N ALA A 93 -11.40 -12.79 -3.55
CA ALA A 93 -10.77 -14.01 -3.08
C ALA A 93 -11.83 -14.89 -2.39
N ASP A 94 -11.47 -16.13 -2.06
CA ASP A 94 -12.39 -17.09 -1.43
C ASP A 94 -13.00 -16.56 -0.12
N GLY A 95 -12.26 -15.73 0.63
CA GLY A 95 -12.72 -15.09 1.87
C GLY A 95 -13.53 -13.80 1.69
N GLY A 96 -13.82 -13.41 0.46
CA GLY A 96 -14.44 -12.14 0.09
C GLY A 96 -13.42 -11.14 -0.45
N LEU A 97 -13.73 -9.85 -0.34
CA LEU A 97 -12.87 -8.80 -0.89
C LEU A 97 -11.53 -8.72 -0.13
N GLU A 98 -10.45 -8.56 -0.87
CA GLU A 98 -9.11 -8.30 -0.33
C GLU A 98 -8.51 -7.04 -0.96
N PRO A 99 -7.88 -6.14 -0.17
CA PRO A 99 -7.24 -4.97 -0.71
C PRO A 99 -5.97 -5.36 -1.48
N LEU A 100 -5.71 -4.71 -2.61
CA LEU A 100 -4.40 -4.80 -3.29
C LEU A 100 -3.32 -3.95 -2.61
N HIS A 101 -3.64 -3.33 -1.48
CA HIS A 101 -2.76 -2.45 -0.73
C HIS A 101 -1.98 -3.23 0.33
N LEU A 102 -0.66 -3.15 0.29
CA LEU A 102 0.23 -3.93 1.17
C LEU A 102 0.14 -3.53 2.66
N TRP A 103 -0.02 -2.24 2.94
CA TRP A 103 0.11 -1.72 4.30
C TRP A 103 -1.24 -1.37 4.90
N LEU A 104 -1.69 -2.16 5.88
CA LEU A 104 -3.00 -1.99 6.49
C LEU A 104 -2.87 -1.40 7.90
N THR A 105 -3.92 -0.72 8.34
CA THR A 105 -4.11 -0.41 9.76
C THR A 105 -4.39 -1.71 10.53
N GLU A 106 -4.33 -1.65 11.86
CA GLU A 106 -4.74 -2.77 12.72
C GLU A 106 -6.18 -3.24 12.43
N GLY A 107 -7.05 -2.31 12.03
CA GLY A 107 -8.41 -2.61 11.58
C GLY A 107 -8.51 -3.21 10.16
N GLY A 108 -7.38 -3.51 9.51
CA GLY A 108 -7.32 -4.07 8.15
C GLY A 108 -7.64 -3.07 7.04
N MET A 109 -7.68 -1.76 7.31
CA MET A 109 -7.98 -0.77 6.27
C MET A 109 -6.70 -0.27 5.58
N PRO A 110 -6.71 -0.02 4.26
CA PRO A 110 -5.57 0.55 3.56
C PRO A 110 -5.04 1.83 4.21
N MET A 111 -3.80 1.80 4.69
CA MET A 111 -3.16 2.88 5.42
C MET A 111 -2.94 4.08 4.52
N SER A 112 -3.13 5.30 5.04
CA SER A 112 -2.79 6.52 4.29
C SER A 112 -1.29 6.75 4.29
N TYR A 113 -0.77 7.42 3.25
CA TYR A 113 0.66 7.76 3.18
C TYR A 113 1.12 8.60 4.39
N GLN A 114 0.30 9.57 4.83
CA GLN A 114 0.60 10.43 5.97
C GLN A 114 0.79 9.66 7.29
N SER A 115 0.21 8.46 7.39
CA SER A 115 0.36 7.63 8.58
C SER A 115 1.79 7.11 8.76
N TRP A 116 2.60 7.07 7.69
CA TRP A 116 3.98 6.64 7.77
C TRP A 116 4.85 7.55 8.61
N GLU A 117 4.67 8.87 8.57
CA GLU A 117 5.45 9.79 9.41
C GLU A 117 5.32 9.43 10.90
N LYS A 118 4.10 9.08 11.34
CA LYS A 118 3.86 8.64 12.71
C LYS A 118 4.51 7.29 13.02
N VAL A 119 4.48 6.35 12.08
CA VAL A 119 5.13 5.04 12.23
C VAL A 119 6.64 5.21 12.42
N PHE A 120 7.28 6.04 11.59
CA PHE A 120 8.70 6.32 11.68
C PHE A 120 9.05 7.09 12.96
N SER A 121 8.26 8.08 13.36
CA SER A 121 8.42 8.77 14.65
C SER A 121 8.39 7.80 15.82
N ALA A 122 7.37 6.93 15.89
CA ALA A 122 7.25 5.94 16.95
C ALA A 122 8.42 4.93 16.96
N ALA A 123 8.95 4.59 15.78
CA ALA A 123 10.14 3.75 15.68
C ALA A 123 11.39 4.45 16.21
N ASN A 124 11.61 5.71 15.83
CA ASN A 124 12.71 6.53 16.32
C ASN A 124 12.66 6.66 17.86
N ASP A 125 11.49 6.95 18.43
CA ASP A 125 11.27 7.03 19.88
C ASP A 125 11.62 5.73 20.59
N ARG A 126 11.23 4.59 20.01
CA ARG A 126 11.55 3.26 20.56
C ARG A 126 13.05 3.02 20.54
N CYS A 127 13.74 3.32 19.45
CA CYS A 127 15.18 3.15 19.35
C CYS A 127 15.93 4.05 20.35
N ALA A 128 15.49 5.31 20.52
CA ALA A 128 16.04 6.23 21.51
C ALA A 128 15.90 5.71 22.94
N ARG A 129 14.74 5.12 23.30
CA ARG A 129 14.53 4.49 24.62
C ARG A 129 15.49 3.34 24.93
N PHE A 130 16.02 2.67 23.89
CA PHE A 130 17.03 1.62 24.03
C PHE A 130 18.47 2.14 23.81
N GLY A 131 18.68 3.45 23.88
CA GLY A 131 20.01 4.07 23.76
C GLY A 131 20.56 4.10 22.33
N LYS A 132 19.72 3.92 21.32
CA LYS A 132 20.09 3.93 19.90
C LYS A 132 19.33 5.03 19.16
N PRO A 133 19.61 6.33 19.39
CA PRO A 133 18.89 7.40 18.72
C PRO A 133 19.10 7.33 17.21
N THR A 134 18.00 7.37 16.45
CA THR A 134 18.01 7.36 14.98
C THR A 134 16.99 8.38 14.46
N GLN A 135 17.22 8.90 13.25
CA GLN A 135 16.28 9.82 12.58
C GLN A 135 15.91 9.27 11.21
N MET A 136 15.01 8.30 11.21
CA MET A 136 14.43 7.75 9.98
C MET A 136 13.17 8.53 9.60
N SER A 137 12.96 8.74 8.30
CA SER A 137 11.70 9.27 7.76
C SER A 137 11.31 8.53 6.47
N PRO A 138 10.03 8.53 6.06
CA PRO A 138 9.57 7.80 4.88
C PRO A 138 10.21 8.24 3.56
N THR A 139 10.77 9.45 3.52
CA THR A 139 11.36 10.06 2.32
C THR A 139 12.89 10.13 2.37
N ARG A 140 13.50 9.94 3.54
CA ARG A 140 14.95 9.87 3.71
C ARG A 140 15.40 8.41 3.59
N ALA A 141 16.07 8.08 2.49
CA ALA A 141 16.84 6.84 2.44
C ALA A 141 17.90 6.89 3.55
N ALA A 142 18.09 5.78 4.27
CA ALA A 142 19.12 5.67 5.30
C ALA A 142 20.47 6.14 4.73
N ASP A 143 21.08 7.13 5.39
CA ASP A 143 22.45 7.54 5.11
C ASP A 143 23.36 6.36 5.52
N PRO A 144 24.16 5.79 4.60
CA PRO A 144 25.03 4.67 4.95
C PRO A 144 26.21 5.08 5.87
N ASP A 145 26.47 6.37 6.07
CA ASP A 145 27.68 6.89 6.72
C ASP A 145 27.42 7.57 8.08
N SER A 146 26.53 7.02 8.92
CA SER A 146 26.36 7.51 10.30
C SER A 146 26.67 6.42 11.32
N LEU A 147 27.96 6.17 11.54
CA LEU A 147 28.57 5.69 12.79
C LEU A 147 29.86 6.48 13.04
#